data_AF-A0A9P6JCF4-F1
#
_entry.id   AF-A0A9P6JCF4-F1
#
_cell.length_a   1.000
_cell.length_b   1.000
_cell.length_c   1.000
_cell.angle_alpha   90.00
_cell.angle_beta   90.00
_cell.angle_gamma   90.00
#
_symmetry.space_group_name_H-M   'P 1'
#
loop_
_entity.id
_entity.type
_entity.pdbx_description
1 polymer ?
#
loop_
_entity_poly.entity_id
_entity_poly.type
_entity_poly.pdbx_seq_one_letter_code
_entity_poly.pdbx_strand_id
1 'polypeptide(L)'
;MVDVMAVLEPSKLPDDAARIQDAINRVENLPMEYSRKHNTLLRGAVLLKKGEYRVTGSLDINQSGVVLRGEGSKPDGTVIKSIKAVHGSLINITGHMVSTEGPQSLEIKGDNIVVERPGSQQWVSEIRMGSNPPEHDPYTSYEWDATLFTFRFERTIVEIDHNSDTITVDIPMIMSFGPKYGPGRIYPFVHKYNTISDVGIENLRLIGNMDLHHPKTQQQTVPAINIDNTIHDWVSDVVAETFAGGIQASRWSRFITIQNCEVRGLNGFVLQGQMGLR
;
A
#
# COMPACT_ATOMS: atom_id res chain seq x y z
N MET A 1 11.69 -4.37 19.86
CA MET A 1 11.74 -5.25 18.70
C MET A 1 10.58 -6.21 18.88
N VAL A 2 9.81 -6.48 17.83
CA VAL A 2 8.70 -7.46 17.90
C VAL A 2 9.27 -8.84 18.20
N ASP A 3 8.60 -9.63 19.03
CA ASP A 3 9.04 -10.97 19.40
C ASP A 3 9.16 -11.88 18.18
N VAL A 4 10.22 -12.67 18.13
CA VAL A 4 10.56 -13.51 16.98
C VAL A 4 9.92 -14.88 17.18
N MET A 5 9.05 -15.26 16.24
CA MET A 5 8.27 -16.50 16.29
C MET A 5 8.75 -17.55 15.29
N ALA A 6 9.49 -17.13 14.26
CA ALA A 6 10.16 -18.01 13.31
C ALA A 6 11.53 -17.43 12.95
N VAL A 7 12.53 -18.30 12.81
CA VAL A 7 13.89 -17.94 12.39
C VAL A 7 14.29 -18.80 11.21
N LEU A 8 14.81 -18.18 10.15
CA LEU A 8 15.33 -18.87 8.98
C LEU A 8 16.79 -18.47 8.76
N GLU A 9 17.65 -19.47 8.66
CA GLU A 9 19.02 -19.30 8.15
C GLU A 9 19.04 -19.37 6.63
N PRO A 10 19.97 -18.70 5.93
CA PRO A 10 20.17 -18.87 4.50
C PRO A 10 20.33 -20.35 4.14
N SER A 11 19.67 -20.79 3.07
CA SER A 11 19.80 -22.17 2.61
C SER A 11 20.77 -22.29 1.43
N LYS A 12 21.16 -23.53 1.13
CA LYS A 12 21.82 -23.87 -0.14
C LYS A 12 20.81 -24.26 -1.23
N LEU A 13 19.51 -24.09 -0.98
CA LEU A 13 18.49 -24.40 -1.95
C LEU A 13 18.56 -23.39 -3.11
N PRO A 14 18.17 -23.81 -4.33
CA PRO A 14 18.06 -22.89 -5.45
C PRO A 14 16.93 -21.87 -5.28
N ASP A 15 15.96 -22.15 -4.40
CA ASP A 15 14.79 -21.32 -4.14
C ASP A 15 14.33 -21.48 -2.68
N ASP A 16 14.12 -20.35 -2.02
CA ASP A 16 13.70 -20.18 -0.62
C ASP A 16 12.23 -19.72 -0.52
N ALA A 17 11.54 -19.46 -1.64
CA ALA A 17 10.19 -18.89 -1.67
C ALA A 17 9.22 -19.64 -0.75
N ALA A 18 9.07 -20.95 -0.99
CA ALA A 18 8.18 -21.79 -0.19
C ALA A 18 8.56 -21.79 1.30
N ARG A 19 9.86 -21.82 1.61
CA ARG A 19 10.35 -21.87 2.98
C ARG A 19 10.06 -20.59 3.75
N ILE A 20 10.24 -19.43 3.11
CA ILE A 20 9.91 -18.14 3.70
C ILE A 20 8.40 -17.98 3.81
N GLN A 21 7.63 -18.37 2.78
CA GLN A 21 6.17 -18.30 2.82
C GLN A 21 5.59 -19.20 3.90
N ASP A 22 6.11 -20.42 4.10
CA ASP A 22 5.67 -21.32 5.17
C ASP A 22 5.92 -20.72 6.56
N ALA A 23 7.03 -19.99 6.73
CA ALA A 23 7.32 -19.28 7.97
C ALA A 23 6.36 -18.12 8.21
N ILE A 24 6.03 -17.35 7.16
CA ILE A 24 5.01 -16.29 7.21
C ILE A 24 3.67 -16.92 7.59
N ASN A 25 3.20 -17.92 6.84
CA ASN A 25 1.95 -18.63 7.08
C ASN A 25 1.86 -19.17 8.51
N ARG A 26 2.97 -19.67 9.08
CA ARG A 26 3.00 -20.13 10.46
C ARG A 26 2.75 -18.99 11.45
N VAL A 27 3.40 -17.84 11.27
CA VAL A 27 3.20 -16.67 12.14
C VAL A 27 1.81 -16.08 11.97
N GLU A 28 1.27 -16.06 10.75
CA GLU A 28 -0.11 -15.65 10.45
C GLU A 28 -1.16 -16.47 11.22
N ASN A 29 -0.86 -17.72 11.57
CA ASN A 29 -1.76 -18.60 12.31
C ASN A 29 -1.58 -18.54 13.84
N LEU A 30 -0.64 -17.75 14.36
CA LEU A 30 -0.46 -17.57 15.81
C LEU A 30 -1.49 -16.60 16.38
N PRO A 31 -1.93 -16.75 17.65
CA PRO A 31 -2.77 -15.75 18.29
C PRO A 31 -2.07 -14.40 18.33
N MET A 32 -2.85 -13.31 18.24
CA MET A 32 -2.32 -11.98 18.47
C MET A 32 -2.10 -11.74 19.97
N GLU A 33 -0.95 -11.18 20.34
CA GLU A 33 -0.60 -10.81 21.69
C GLU A 33 -0.29 -9.32 21.80
N TYR A 34 -0.63 -8.70 22.93
CA TYR A 34 -0.43 -7.26 23.12
C TYR A 34 1.04 -6.96 23.40
N SER A 35 1.67 -6.22 22.48
CA SER A 35 3.03 -5.73 22.66
C SER A 35 3.03 -4.36 23.34
N ARG A 36 3.40 -4.33 24.63
CA ARG A 36 3.55 -3.06 25.38
C ARG A 36 4.51 -2.08 24.71
N LYS A 37 5.55 -2.60 24.04
CA LYS A 37 6.57 -1.78 23.39
C LYS A 37 6.04 -1.05 22.15
N HIS A 38 5.14 -1.70 21.42
CA HIS A 38 4.59 -1.16 20.18
C HIS A 38 3.16 -0.63 20.35
N ASN A 39 2.59 -0.80 21.54
CA ASN A 39 1.24 -0.39 21.89
C ASN A 39 0.16 -0.92 20.91
N THR A 40 0.34 -2.15 20.43
CA THR A 40 -0.56 -2.80 19.47
C THR A 40 -0.57 -4.33 19.65
N LEU A 41 -1.50 -5.01 18.98
CA LEU A 41 -1.63 -6.46 18.95
C LEU A 41 -0.79 -7.03 17.80
N LEU A 42 0.11 -7.97 18.09
CA LEU A 42 1.02 -8.58 17.11
C LEU A 42 1.02 -10.11 17.24
N ARG A 43 1.11 -10.81 16.12
CA ARG A 43 1.38 -12.25 16.07
C ARG A 43 2.86 -12.57 16.24
N GLY A 44 3.73 -11.66 15.78
CA GLY A 44 5.17 -11.75 15.93
C GLY A 44 5.94 -11.57 14.63
N ALA A 45 7.25 -11.84 14.69
CA ALA A 45 8.16 -11.65 13.58
C ALA A 45 8.69 -12.98 13.00
N VAL A 46 8.78 -13.03 11.68
CA VAL A 46 9.66 -13.94 10.94
C VAL A 46 11.01 -13.26 10.79
N LEU A 47 12.05 -13.82 11.39
CA LEU A 47 13.42 -13.34 11.28
C LEU A 47 14.19 -14.13 10.21
N LEU A 48 14.62 -13.44 9.18
CA LEU A 48 15.57 -13.93 8.19
C LEU A 48 16.97 -13.48 8.60
N LYS A 49 17.81 -14.44 8.97
CA LYS A 49 19.21 -14.19 9.35
C LYS A 49 20.01 -13.62 8.18
N LYS A 50 21.12 -12.93 8.46
CA LYS A 50 21.95 -12.34 7.41
C LYS A 50 22.40 -13.39 6.37
N GLY A 51 22.40 -13.00 5.11
CA GLY A 51 22.72 -13.85 3.96
C GLY A 51 21.75 -13.68 2.80
N GLU A 52 21.97 -14.43 1.73
CA GLU A 52 21.17 -14.36 0.50
C GLU A 52 20.10 -15.44 0.47
N TYR A 53 18.86 -15.03 0.20
CA TYR A 53 17.70 -15.87 -0.04
C TYR A 53 17.25 -15.67 -1.48
N ARG A 54 17.09 -16.76 -2.23
CA ARG A 54 16.65 -16.68 -3.63
C ARG A 54 15.18 -16.99 -3.69
N VAL A 55 14.37 -16.13 -4.29
CA VAL A 55 12.91 -16.30 -4.31
C VAL A 55 12.42 -16.31 -5.74
N THR A 56 11.68 -17.36 -6.11
CA THR A 56 10.81 -17.32 -7.30
C THR A 56 9.44 -16.79 -6.90
N GLY A 57 8.95 -15.76 -7.59
CA GLY A 57 7.62 -15.21 -7.36
C GLY A 57 7.57 -14.19 -6.22
N SER A 58 6.46 -14.20 -5.49
CA SER A 58 6.14 -13.21 -4.45
C SER A 58 6.10 -13.87 -3.07
N LEU A 59 6.30 -13.06 -2.02
CA LEU A 59 6.02 -13.38 -0.63
C LEU A 59 4.81 -12.58 -0.18
N ASP A 60 3.77 -13.26 0.31
CA ASP A 60 2.49 -12.65 0.62
C ASP A 60 2.24 -12.66 2.14
N ILE A 61 1.85 -11.50 2.68
CA ILE A 61 1.37 -11.33 4.06
C ILE A 61 -0.09 -10.86 3.98
N ASN A 62 -0.99 -11.69 4.48
CA ASN A 62 -2.44 -11.54 4.37
C ASN A 62 -3.16 -11.51 5.73
N GLN A 63 -2.43 -11.43 6.84
CA GLN A 63 -2.98 -11.29 8.19
C GLN A 63 -2.33 -10.14 8.97
N SER A 64 -3.12 -9.53 9.87
CA SER A 64 -2.63 -8.49 10.78
C SER A 64 -1.55 -8.99 11.74
N GLY A 65 -0.69 -8.06 12.17
CA GLY A 65 0.25 -8.26 13.27
C GLY A 65 1.50 -9.07 12.93
N VAL A 66 1.85 -9.19 11.65
CA VAL A 66 3.01 -9.97 11.18
C VAL A 66 4.16 -9.05 10.80
N VAL A 67 5.38 -9.41 11.19
CA VAL A 67 6.59 -8.68 10.78
C VAL A 67 7.55 -9.59 10.03
N LEU A 68 7.95 -9.20 8.82
CA LEU A 68 9.08 -9.81 8.13
C LEU A 68 10.34 -8.97 8.39
N ARG A 69 11.31 -9.56 9.09
CA ARG A 69 12.51 -8.87 9.56
C ARG A 69 13.79 -9.53 9.05
N GLY A 70 14.73 -8.72 8.59
CA GLY A 70 16.12 -9.11 8.35
C GLY A 70 17.11 -8.62 9.42
N GLU A 71 18.39 -8.82 9.15
CA GLU A 71 19.53 -8.39 9.97
C GLU A 71 20.35 -7.29 9.28
N GLY A 72 19.66 -6.40 8.56
CA GLY A 72 20.22 -5.18 7.99
C GLY A 72 20.08 -5.11 6.47
N SER A 73 19.97 -3.89 5.95
CA SER A 73 19.76 -3.59 4.52
C SER A 73 21.04 -3.48 3.68
N LYS A 74 22.22 -3.59 4.31
CA LYS A 74 23.52 -3.57 3.64
C LYS A 74 23.76 -4.86 2.82
N PRO A 75 24.70 -4.86 1.85
CA PRO A 75 24.98 -6.06 1.04
C PRO A 75 25.43 -7.29 1.85
N ASP A 76 26.00 -7.09 3.05
CA ASP A 76 26.40 -8.14 4.00
C ASP A 76 25.31 -8.47 5.05
N GLY A 77 24.14 -7.83 4.95
CA GLY A 77 22.95 -8.07 5.77
C GLY A 77 22.05 -9.17 5.20
N THR A 78 20.73 -9.00 5.32
CA THR A 78 19.75 -9.96 4.79
C THR A 78 19.29 -9.53 3.41
N VAL A 79 19.57 -10.35 2.40
CA VAL A 79 19.26 -10.09 1.00
C VAL A 79 18.19 -11.07 0.50
N ILE A 80 17.06 -10.56 0.02
CA ILE A 80 16.07 -11.35 -0.73
C ILE A 80 16.21 -10.99 -2.21
N LYS A 81 16.61 -11.97 -3.01
CA LYS A 81 16.88 -11.80 -4.43
C LYS A 81 15.85 -12.56 -5.26
N SER A 82 15.13 -11.83 -6.09
CA SER A 82 14.27 -12.43 -7.11
C SER A 82 15.13 -13.07 -8.22
N ILE A 83 14.83 -14.33 -8.55
CA ILE A 83 15.58 -15.09 -9.58
C ILE A 83 14.81 -15.27 -10.89
N LYS A 84 13.57 -14.79 -10.99
CA LYS A 84 12.77 -14.74 -12.23
C LYS A 84 12.09 -13.39 -12.36
N ALA A 85 11.65 -13.02 -13.56
CA ALA A 85 10.76 -11.88 -13.71
C ALA A 85 9.53 -12.12 -12.84
N VAL A 86 9.28 -11.22 -11.89
CA VAL A 86 8.13 -11.32 -11.00
C VAL A 86 6.93 -10.73 -11.75
N HIS A 87 5.91 -11.54 -11.99
CA HIS A 87 4.60 -11.03 -12.42
C HIS A 87 3.87 -10.49 -11.18
N GLY A 88 4.38 -9.41 -10.58
CA GLY A 88 3.92 -8.88 -9.28
C GLY A 88 5.06 -8.29 -8.44
N SER A 89 4.74 -7.79 -7.25
CA SER A 89 5.74 -7.29 -6.30
C SER A 89 6.45 -8.44 -5.59
N LEU A 90 7.71 -8.27 -5.19
CA LEU A 90 8.44 -9.30 -4.44
C LEU A 90 7.80 -9.57 -3.07
N ILE A 91 7.28 -8.53 -2.42
CA ILE A 91 6.52 -8.64 -1.18
C ILE A 91 5.15 -7.98 -1.38
N ASN A 92 4.07 -8.69 -1.09
CA ASN A 92 2.72 -8.13 -1.04
C ASN A 92 2.19 -8.19 0.39
N ILE A 93 1.67 -7.06 0.86
CA ILE A 93 0.85 -6.98 2.06
C ILE A 93 -0.56 -6.66 1.57
N THR A 94 -1.49 -7.61 1.72
CA THR A 94 -2.81 -7.49 1.11
C THR A 94 -3.92 -7.89 2.08
N GLY A 95 -4.84 -6.97 2.36
CA GLY A 95 -6.06 -7.30 3.11
C GLY A 95 -7.03 -8.14 2.27
N HIS A 96 -7.59 -9.21 2.85
CA HIS A 96 -8.52 -10.11 2.14
C HIS A 96 -9.83 -9.42 1.73
N MET A 97 -10.28 -9.68 0.51
CA MET A 97 -11.63 -9.29 0.10
C MET A 97 -12.69 -10.25 0.66
N VAL A 98 -13.54 -9.82 1.59
CA VAL A 98 -14.72 -10.59 2.05
C VAL A 98 -15.96 -9.76 1.83
N SER A 99 -16.71 -10.07 0.77
CA SER A 99 -17.97 -9.38 0.50
C SER A 99 -19.00 -9.73 1.58
N THR A 100 -19.38 -8.76 2.39
CA THR A 100 -20.69 -8.77 3.05
C THR A 100 -21.52 -7.67 2.44
N GLU A 101 -22.57 -8.05 1.70
CA GLU A 101 -23.61 -7.11 1.29
C GLU A 101 -24.58 -6.90 2.45
N GLY A 102 -24.75 -5.64 2.83
CA GLY A 102 -25.82 -5.18 3.71
C GLY A 102 -25.88 -3.66 3.64
N PRO A 103 -27.07 -3.04 3.56
CA PRO A 103 -27.17 -1.60 3.71
C PRO A 103 -26.75 -1.24 5.14
N GLN A 104 -25.62 -0.57 5.31
CA GLN A 104 -25.40 0.21 6.52
C GLN A 104 -26.22 1.49 6.36
N SER A 105 -27.16 1.74 7.25
CA SER A 105 -27.76 3.06 7.37
C SER A 105 -26.71 4.02 7.94
N LEU A 106 -26.68 5.26 7.44
CA LEU A 106 -25.87 6.35 7.98
C LEU A 106 -26.68 7.05 9.06
N GLU A 107 -26.54 6.66 10.33
CA GLU A 107 -27.47 7.18 11.33
C GLU A 107 -26.84 7.50 12.68
N ILE A 108 -25.58 7.14 12.92
CA ILE A 108 -25.00 7.28 14.26
C ILE A 108 -23.64 7.97 14.22
N LYS A 109 -23.43 8.84 15.20
CA LYS A 109 -22.10 9.34 15.56
C LYS A 109 -21.11 8.17 15.72
N GLY A 110 -19.99 8.27 15.04
CA GLY A 110 -18.97 7.22 14.99
C GLY A 110 -19.01 6.37 13.71
N ASP A 111 -20.07 6.47 12.89
CA ASP A 111 -20.10 5.79 11.60
C ASP A 111 -19.01 6.32 10.67
N ASN A 112 -18.36 5.39 9.96
CA ASN A 112 -17.43 5.73 8.89
C ASN A 112 -18.21 5.97 7.60
N ILE A 113 -17.84 7.03 6.90
CA ILE A 113 -18.46 7.44 5.64
C ILE A 113 -17.40 7.69 4.58
N VAL A 114 -17.81 7.62 3.32
CA VAL A 114 -17.06 8.19 2.22
C VAL A 114 -17.75 9.47 1.78
N VAL A 115 -16.98 10.55 1.77
CA VAL A 115 -17.33 11.78 1.08
C VAL A 115 -16.64 11.76 -0.27
N GLU A 116 -17.40 11.60 -1.35
CA GLU A 116 -16.91 11.53 -2.72
C GLU A 116 -17.12 12.88 -3.41
N ARG A 117 -16.03 13.43 -3.97
CA ARG A 117 -16.08 14.52 -4.94
C ARG A 117 -15.86 13.92 -6.33
N PRO A 118 -16.87 13.94 -7.22
CA PRO A 118 -16.68 13.46 -8.58
C PRO A 118 -15.60 14.29 -9.28
N GLY A 119 -14.76 13.61 -10.06
CA GLY A 119 -13.91 14.31 -11.01
C GLY A 119 -14.77 14.91 -12.11
N SER A 120 -14.46 16.13 -12.54
CA SER A 120 -15.22 16.82 -13.60
C SER A 120 -14.29 17.34 -14.68
N GLN A 121 -14.73 17.22 -15.95
CA GLN A 121 -13.98 17.78 -17.07
C GLN A 121 -13.86 19.30 -16.95
N GLN A 122 -14.87 19.95 -16.37
CA GLN A 122 -14.81 21.38 -16.05
C GLN A 122 -13.63 21.70 -15.12
N TRP A 123 -13.41 20.90 -14.06
CA TRP A 123 -12.26 21.09 -13.17
C TRP A 123 -10.94 20.87 -13.93
N VAL A 124 -10.83 19.79 -14.71
CA VAL A 124 -9.64 19.47 -15.52
C VAL A 124 -9.31 20.59 -16.51
N SER A 125 -10.31 21.15 -17.19
CA SER A 125 -10.12 22.27 -18.12
C SER A 125 -9.73 23.57 -17.40
N GLU A 126 -10.31 23.86 -16.24
CA GLU A 126 -9.99 25.06 -15.45
C GLU A 126 -8.54 25.05 -14.94
N ILE A 127 -8.03 23.88 -14.56
CA ILE A 127 -6.60 23.71 -14.21
C ILE A 127 -5.70 23.54 -15.44
N ARG A 128 -6.26 23.65 -16.65
CA ARG A 128 -5.57 23.53 -17.96
C ARG A 128 -4.88 22.18 -18.20
N MET A 129 -5.43 21.12 -17.62
CA MET A 129 -4.94 19.74 -17.80
C MET A 129 -5.75 18.93 -18.83
N GLY A 130 -6.75 19.56 -19.46
CA GLY A 130 -7.64 18.95 -20.46
C GLY A 130 -7.35 19.34 -21.90
N SER A 131 -6.27 20.07 -22.20
CA SER A 131 -5.98 20.51 -23.56
C SER A 131 -4.49 20.75 -23.78
N ASN A 132 -3.95 20.20 -24.87
CA ASN A 132 -2.65 20.57 -25.40
C ASN A 132 -2.66 22.03 -25.91
N PRO A 133 -1.61 22.84 -25.71
CA PRO A 133 -1.27 23.88 -26.68
C PRO A 133 -0.79 23.23 -28.00
N PRO A 134 -0.94 23.89 -29.17
CA PRO A 134 -0.67 23.26 -30.46
C PRO A 134 0.83 22.96 -30.70
N GLU A 135 1.08 21.77 -31.27
CA GLU A 135 2.07 21.46 -32.32
C GLU A 135 3.55 21.09 -32.08
N HIS A 136 4.14 21.05 -30.88
CA HIS A 136 5.61 20.79 -30.80
C HIS A 136 6.14 19.60 -30.00
N ASP A 137 5.30 18.68 -29.51
CA ASP A 137 5.83 17.44 -28.93
C ASP A 137 4.98 16.21 -29.29
N PRO A 138 5.46 15.33 -30.20
CA PRO A 138 4.77 14.09 -30.55
C PRO A 138 4.82 13.03 -29.44
N TYR A 139 5.45 13.31 -28.29
CA TYR A 139 5.59 12.38 -27.17
C TYR A 139 4.75 12.74 -25.94
N THR A 140 4.07 13.89 -25.90
CA THR A 140 3.19 14.28 -24.79
C THR A 140 1.76 14.49 -25.24
N SER A 141 0.97 13.42 -25.19
CA SER A 141 -0.49 13.48 -25.25
C SER A 141 -1.09 12.66 -24.12
N TYR A 142 -1.15 13.26 -22.93
CA TYR A 142 -1.96 12.72 -21.85
C TYR A 142 -2.92 13.81 -21.37
N GLU A 143 -4.05 13.91 -22.06
CA GLU A 143 -5.22 14.58 -21.49
C GLU A 143 -5.60 13.88 -20.19
N TRP A 144 -5.80 14.66 -19.14
CA TRP A 144 -6.24 14.11 -17.87
C TRP A 144 -7.69 13.64 -17.99
N ASP A 145 -7.90 12.33 -17.89
CA ASP A 145 -9.24 11.78 -17.75
C ASP A 145 -9.81 12.20 -16.40
N ALA A 146 -10.84 13.03 -16.42
CA ALA A 146 -11.52 13.52 -15.22
C ALA A 146 -11.97 12.39 -14.28
N THR A 147 -12.30 11.20 -14.78
CA THR A 147 -12.72 10.07 -13.95
C THR A 147 -11.61 9.58 -13.01
N LEU A 148 -10.34 9.74 -13.41
CA LEU A 148 -9.17 9.44 -12.58
C LEU A 148 -9.00 10.40 -11.40
N PHE A 149 -9.71 11.54 -11.41
CA PHE A 149 -9.68 12.57 -10.38
C PHE A 149 -10.99 12.62 -9.57
N THR A 150 -11.66 11.48 -9.45
CA THR A 150 -12.71 11.30 -8.45
C THR A 150 -12.06 11.10 -7.08
N PHE A 151 -12.20 12.09 -6.20
CA PHE A 151 -11.60 12.07 -4.87
C PHE A 151 -12.57 11.47 -3.87
N ARG A 152 -12.10 10.51 -3.08
CA ARG A 152 -12.86 9.86 -2.02
C ARG A 152 -12.16 10.09 -0.70
N PHE A 153 -12.91 10.61 0.25
CA PHE A 153 -12.42 10.95 1.57
C PHE A 153 -13.15 10.09 2.60
N GLU A 154 -12.40 9.23 3.28
CA GLU A 154 -12.93 8.50 4.43
C GLU A 154 -12.99 9.45 5.63
N ARG A 155 -14.15 9.48 6.30
CA ARG A 155 -14.43 10.37 7.44
C ARG A 155 -15.23 9.64 8.49
N THR A 156 -15.09 10.09 9.74
CA THR A 156 -15.92 9.65 10.85
C THR A 156 -16.98 10.71 11.13
N ILE A 157 -18.24 10.32 11.29
CA ILE A 157 -19.30 11.22 11.74
C ILE A 157 -19.05 11.60 13.21
N VAL A 158 -18.90 12.89 13.48
CA VAL A 158 -18.76 13.45 14.84
C VAL A 158 -20.10 13.93 15.38
N GLU A 159 -20.98 14.40 14.50
CA GLU A 159 -22.30 14.93 14.84
C GLU A 159 -23.25 14.83 13.64
N ILE A 160 -24.53 14.62 13.93
CA ILE A 160 -25.63 14.69 12.96
C ILE A 160 -26.66 15.68 13.53
N ASP A 161 -26.90 16.78 12.82
CA ASP A 161 -28.00 17.70 13.09
C ASP A 161 -29.13 17.46 12.09
N HIS A 162 -30.20 16.80 12.56
CA HIS A 162 -31.37 16.50 11.75
C HIS A 162 -32.24 17.74 11.46
N ASN A 163 -32.08 18.84 12.19
CA ASN A 163 -32.87 20.06 11.95
C ASN A 163 -32.32 20.85 10.76
N SER A 164 -30.99 20.88 10.61
CA SER A 164 -30.30 21.58 9.53
C SER A 164 -29.80 20.65 8.41
N ASP A 165 -30.12 19.34 8.49
CA ASP A 165 -29.64 18.30 7.56
C ASP A 165 -28.11 18.36 7.37
N THR A 166 -27.39 18.46 8.49
CA THR A 166 -25.93 18.67 8.50
C THR A 166 -25.21 17.55 9.22
N ILE A 167 -24.10 17.09 8.63
CA ILE A 167 -23.17 16.12 9.24
C ILE A 167 -21.84 16.83 9.50
N THR A 168 -21.35 16.74 10.74
CA THR A 168 -20.00 17.18 11.11
C THR A 168 -19.05 15.98 11.08
N VAL A 169 -17.87 16.15 10.47
CA VAL A 169 -16.85 15.11 10.35
C VAL A 169 -15.60 15.42 11.17
N ASP A 170 -14.82 14.39 11.47
CA ASP A 170 -13.61 14.42 12.30
C ASP A 170 -12.44 15.23 11.72
N ILE A 171 -12.27 15.22 10.40
CA ILE A 171 -11.15 15.85 9.71
C ILE A 171 -11.67 16.82 8.65
N PRO A 172 -11.12 18.06 8.56
CA PRO A 172 -11.56 19.04 7.58
C PRO A 172 -11.40 18.53 6.14
N MET A 173 -12.22 19.09 5.26
CA MET A 173 -12.19 18.79 3.84
C MET A 173 -11.28 19.79 3.12
N ILE A 174 -10.34 19.29 2.34
CA ILE A 174 -9.34 20.10 1.59
C ILE A 174 -9.83 20.58 0.22
N MET A 175 -11.00 20.10 -0.22
CA MET A 175 -11.58 20.42 -1.53
C MET A 175 -12.95 21.05 -1.34
N SER A 176 -13.31 21.95 -2.26
CA SER A 176 -14.67 22.48 -2.30
C SER A 176 -15.63 21.46 -2.93
N PHE A 177 -16.76 21.26 -2.25
CA PHE A 177 -17.90 20.43 -2.69
C PHE A 177 -19.03 21.27 -3.27
N GLY A 178 -18.74 22.53 -3.62
CA GLY A 178 -19.72 23.41 -4.24
C GLY A 178 -20.24 22.85 -5.57
N PRO A 179 -21.47 23.23 -5.97
CA PRO A 179 -22.16 22.65 -7.13
C PRO A 179 -21.42 22.84 -8.47
N LYS A 180 -20.45 23.76 -8.51
CA LYS A 180 -19.64 24.11 -9.69
C LYS A 180 -18.98 22.89 -10.36
N TYR A 181 -18.58 21.87 -9.60
CA TYR A 181 -17.84 20.72 -10.13
C TYR A 181 -18.63 19.40 -10.07
N GLY A 182 -19.96 19.49 -9.91
CA GLY A 182 -20.85 18.36 -9.69
C GLY A 182 -21.15 18.13 -8.20
N PRO A 183 -22.30 17.53 -7.87
CA PRO A 183 -22.69 17.30 -6.49
C PRO A 183 -21.75 16.29 -5.82
N GLY A 184 -21.30 16.62 -4.61
CA GLY A 184 -20.65 15.64 -3.73
C GLY A 184 -21.62 14.53 -3.34
N ARG A 185 -21.08 13.37 -3.01
CA ARG A 185 -21.88 12.23 -2.53
C ARG A 185 -21.37 11.82 -1.15
N ILE A 186 -22.29 11.49 -0.26
CA ILE A 186 -21.99 10.87 1.03
C ILE A 186 -22.64 9.50 1.01
N TYR A 187 -21.88 8.48 1.36
CA TYR A 187 -22.40 7.12 1.47
C TYR A 187 -21.69 6.36 2.60
N PRO A 188 -22.34 5.36 3.21
CA PRO A 188 -21.73 4.54 4.24
C PRO A 188 -20.44 3.93 3.72
N PHE A 189 -19.39 4.01 4.54
CA PHE A 189 -18.17 3.29 4.27
C PHE A 189 -18.35 1.83 4.66
N VAL A 190 -18.85 1.05 3.71
CA VAL A 190 -18.85 -0.40 3.84
C VAL A 190 -17.44 -0.87 3.50
N HIS A 191 -16.65 -1.25 4.51
CA HIS A 191 -15.43 -2.01 4.29
C HIS A 191 -15.84 -3.35 3.64
N LYS A 192 -15.79 -3.39 2.31
CA LYS A 192 -16.08 -4.61 1.52
C LYS A 192 -15.02 -5.69 1.74
N TYR A 193 -13.94 -5.37 2.46
CA TYR A 193 -12.73 -6.15 2.55
C TYR A 193 -12.22 -6.15 4.00
N ASN A 194 -11.70 -7.29 4.45
CA ASN A 194 -10.98 -7.41 5.71
C ASN A 194 -9.64 -6.67 5.56
N THR A 195 -9.60 -5.42 5.99
CA THR A 195 -8.39 -4.62 6.09
C THR A 195 -7.48 -5.23 7.15
N ILE A 196 -6.25 -5.56 6.77
CA ILE A 196 -5.25 -6.03 7.73
C ILE A 196 -4.44 -4.85 8.27
N SER A 197 -3.81 -5.05 9.42
CA SER A 197 -3.16 -3.97 10.14
C SER A 197 -1.89 -4.42 10.84
N ASP A 198 -1.06 -3.43 11.19
CA ASP A 198 0.11 -3.64 12.04
C ASP A 198 1.11 -4.63 11.41
N VAL A 199 1.31 -4.53 10.09
CA VAL A 199 2.27 -5.33 9.33
C VAL A 199 3.57 -4.56 9.12
N GLY A 200 4.71 -5.22 9.37
CA GLY A 200 6.04 -4.61 9.30
C GLY A 200 6.98 -5.29 8.32
N ILE A 201 7.68 -4.53 7.49
CA ILE A 201 8.84 -4.99 6.71
C ILE A 201 10.09 -4.24 7.19
N GLU A 202 11.06 -4.96 7.76
CA GLU A 202 12.17 -4.35 8.48
C GLU A 202 13.55 -4.91 8.09
N ASN A 203 14.56 -4.04 7.95
CA ASN A 203 15.98 -4.39 7.92
C ASN A 203 16.37 -5.36 6.80
N LEU A 204 15.92 -5.10 5.57
CA LEU A 204 16.07 -6.01 4.41
C LEU A 204 16.67 -5.30 3.19
N ARG A 205 17.40 -6.07 2.38
CA ARG A 205 17.76 -5.69 1.02
C ARG A 205 16.97 -6.54 0.03
N LEU A 206 16.26 -5.89 -0.89
CA LEU A 206 15.47 -6.52 -1.93
C LEU A 206 16.15 -6.29 -3.28
N ILE A 207 16.40 -7.35 -4.04
CA ILE A 207 17.00 -7.27 -5.37
C ILE A 207 16.03 -7.88 -6.38
N GLY A 208 15.55 -7.06 -7.31
CA GLY A 208 14.72 -7.49 -8.42
C GLY A 208 15.54 -8.09 -9.57
N ASN A 209 14.84 -8.70 -10.53
CA ASN A 209 15.46 -9.31 -11.72
C ASN A 209 15.21 -8.50 -13.01
N MET A 210 15.04 -7.18 -12.88
CA MET A 210 14.83 -6.30 -14.03
C MET A 210 16.14 -6.03 -14.76
N ASP A 211 16.15 -6.20 -16.08
CA ASP A 211 17.21 -5.67 -16.93
C ASP A 211 17.01 -4.15 -17.08
N LEU A 212 17.79 -3.38 -16.34
CA LEU A 212 17.77 -1.90 -16.39
C LEU A 212 18.27 -1.35 -17.73
N HIS A 213 18.99 -2.13 -18.53
CA HIS A 213 19.53 -1.70 -19.83
C HIS A 213 18.54 -1.92 -20.98
N HIS A 214 17.59 -2.85 -20.84
CA HIS A 214 16.55 -3.12 -21.83
C HIS A 214 15.18 -3.36 -21.16
N PRO A 215 14.51 -2.32 -20.64
CA PRO A 215 13.19 -2.47 -20.03
C PRO A 215 12.18 -2.95 -21.08
N LYS A 216 11.85 -4.26 -21.06
CA LYS A 216 10.87 -4.85 -21.98
C LYS A 216 9.45 -4.47 -21.55
N THR A 217 8.83 -3.55 -22.31
CA THR A 217 7.39 -3.21 -22.42
C THR A 217 6.60 -2.98 -21.11
N GLN A 218 5.39 -2.39 -21.24
CA GLN A 218 4.49 -1.93 -20.17
C GLN A 218 4.07 -2.98 -19.11
N GLN A 219 4.60 -4.21 -19.15
CA GLN A 219 4.25 -5.32 -18.27
C GLN A 219 5.12 -5.46 -17.00
N GLN A 220 6.06 -4.54 -16.75
CA GLN A 220 7.00 -4.65 -15.63
C GLN A 220 6.90 -3.53 -14.60
N THR A 221 5.83 -2.72 -14.58
CA THR A 221 5.64 -1.59 -13.65
C THR A 221 5.14 -2.02 -12.27
N VAL A 222 5.82 -2.97 -11.62
CA VAL A 222 5.44 -3.48 -10.30
C VAL A 222 6.47 -3.04 -9.24
N PRO A 223 6.03 -2.60 -8.04
CA PRO A 223 6.92 -2.17 -6.98
C PRO A 223 7.65 -3.36 -6.35
N ALA A 224 8.74 -3.11 -5.61
CA ALA A 224 9.39 -4.13 -4.79
C ALA A 224 8.47 -4.61 -3.65
N ILE A 225 7.77 -3.66 -3.02
CA ILE A 225 6.79 -3.90 -1.95
C ILE A 225 5.48 -3.23 -2.34
N ASN A 226 4.39 -4.00 -2.37
CA ASN A 226 3.03 -3.50 -2.51
C ASN A 226 2.26 -3.65 -1.21
N ILE A 227 1.61 -2.58 -0.77
CA ILE A 227 0.80 -2.52 0.45
C ILE A 227 -0.62 -2.11 0.06
N ASP A 228 -1.56 -3.04 0.00
CA ASP A 228 -2.92 -2.82 -0.52
C ASP A 228 -3.99 -3.21 0.50
N ASN A 229 -4.97 -2.31 0.72
CA ASN A 229 -6.06 -2.50 1.69
C ASN A 229 -5.56 -2.80 3.12
N THR A 230 -4.68 -1.94 3.65
CA THR A 230 -4.11 -2.10 5.01
C THR A 230 -4.03 -0.82 5.84
N ILE A 231 -3.85 -0.95 7.16
CA ILE A 231 -3.71 0.19 8.08
C ILE A 231 -2.61 0.02 9.12
N HIS A 232 -1.96 1.11 9.51
CA HIS A 232 -0.92 1.12 10.56
C HIS A 232 0.31 0.24 10.25
N ASP A 233 0.65 0.08 8.97
CA ASP A 233 1.82 -0.69 8.56
C ASP A 233 3.08 0.17 8.50
N TRP A 234 4.23 -0.49 8.50
CA TRP A 234 5.52 0.19 8.36
C TRP A 234 6.52 -0.56 7.49
N VAL A 235 7.37 0.22 6.81
CA VAL A 235 8.57 -0.25 6.13
C VAL A 235 9.75 0.55 6.67
N SER A 236 10.73 -0.14 7.25
CA SER A 236 11.83 0.50 7.97
C SER A 236 13.18 -0.15 7.65
N ASP A 237 14.19 0.65 7.32
CA ASP A 237 15.53 0.15 6.94
C ASP A 237 15.47 -0.89 5.82
N VAL A 238 14.88 -0.50 4.68
CA VAL A 238 14.77 -1.37 3.50
C VAL A 238 15.43 -0.74 2.29
N VAL A 239 16.32 -1.48 1.63
CA VAL A 239 16.91 -1.10 0.34
C VAL A 239 16.27 -1.93 -0.76
N ALA A 240 15.66 -1.31 -1.76
CA ALA A 240 15.08 -1.99 -2.92
C ALA A 240 15.86 -1.61 -4.20
N GLU A 241 16.39 -2.60 -4.91
CA GLU A 241 17.22 -2.43 -6.11
C GLU A 241 16.63 -3.20 -7.30
N THR A 242 16.84 -2.73 -8.53
CA THR A 242 16.49 -3.45 -9.77
C THR A 242 15.01 -3.84 -9.91
N PHE A 243 14.12 -2.95 -9.44
CA PHE A 243 12.67 -2.97 -9.68
C PHE A 243 12.23 -1.76 -10.52
N ALA A 244 11.06 -1.83 -11.16
CA ALA A 244 10.48 -0.66 -11.83
C ALA A 244 9.90 0.36 -10.86
N GLY A 245 9.40 -0.09 -9.70
CA GLY A 245 8.94 0.75 -8.60
C GLY A 245 9.57 0.33 -7.27
N GLY A 246 9.62 1.25 -6.31
CA GLY A 246 10.17 0.99 -4.98
C GLY A 246 9.15 0.38 -4.02
N ILE A 247 8.65 1.21 -3.11
CA ILE A 247 7.63 0.84 -2.12
C ILE A 247 6.35 1.58 -2.48
N GLN A 248 5.23 0.87 -2.56
CA GLN A 248 3.95 1.44 -2.94
C GLN A 248 2.88 1.13 -1.89
N ALA A 249 2.21 2.18 -1.42
CA ALA A 249 0.98 2.06 -0.64
C ALA A 249 -0.21 2.23 -1.60
N SER A 250 -0.84 1.13 -1.97
CA SER A 250 -1.92 1.05 -2.95
C SER A 250 -3.29 1.45 -2.35
N ARG A 251 -4.38 1.02 -2.99
CA ARG A 251 -5.72 1.55 -2.70
C ARG A 251 -6.14 1.13 -1.29
N TRP A 252 -6.91 1.99 -0.63
CA TRP A 252 -7.46 1.72 0.70
C TRP A 252 -6.41 1.55 1.81
N SER A 253 -5.13 1.82 1.52
CA SER A 253 -4.05 1.81 2.50
C SER A 253 -3.89 3.17 3.17
N ARG A 254 -3.81 3.21 4.51
CA ARG A 254 -3.65 4.46 5.29
C ARG A 254 -2.80 4.26 6.54
N PHE A 255 -2.25 5.36 7.06
CA PHE A 255 -1.34 5.35 8.21
C PHE A 255 -0.10 4.46 8.01
N ILE A 256 0.49 4.56 6.81
CA ILE A 256 1.69 3.81 6.44
C ILE A 256 2.93 4.64 6.72
N THR A 257 3.87 4.08 7.49
CA THR A 257 5.16 4.72 7.78
C THR A 257 6.26 4.11 6.92
N ILE A 258 6.95 4.93 6.12
CA ILE A 258 8.13 4.50 5.35
C ILE A 258 9.31 5.33 5.83
N GLN A 259 10.30 4.68 6.46
CA GLN A 259 11.42 5.37 7.09
C GLN A 259 12.76 4.67 6.82
N ASN A 260 13.82 5.48 6.61
CA ASN A 260 15.17 4.96 6.37
C ASN A 260 15.25 3.96 5.20
N CYS A 261 14.41 4.13 4.18
CA CYS A 261 14.40 3.25 3.01
C CYS A 261 15.13 3.90 1.84
N GLU A 262 15.73 3.06 0.99
CA GLU A 262 16.42 3.49 -0.23
C GLU A 262 15.88 2.71 -1.44
N VAL A 263 15.61 3.40 -2.54
CA VAL A 263 15.13 2.79 -3.79
C VAL A 263 16.11 3.11 -4.91
N ARG A 264 16.65 2.07 -5.54
CA ARG A 264 17.66 2.15 -6.61
C ARG A 264 17.13 1.43 -7.86
N GLY A 265 16.37 2.14 -8.68
CA GLY A 265 15.73 1.61 -9.88
C GLY A 265 15.34 2.70 -10.89
N LEU A 266 14.72 2.30 -12.01
CA LEU A 266 14.37 3.22 -13.12
C LEU A 266 13.40 4.33 -12.71
N ASN A 267 12.41 4.02 -11.85
CA ASN A 267 11.49 5.00 -11.29
C ASN A 267 11.61 4.98 -9.76
N GLY A 268 12.50 5.80 -9.20
CA GLY A 268 12.76 5.92 -7.77
C GLY A 268 11.63 6.59 -6.98
N PHE A 269 10.39 6.15 -7.14
CA PHE A 269 9.25 6.71 -6.42
C PHE A 269 8.78 5.79 -5.31
N VAL A 270 8.58 6.37 -4.13
CA VAL A 270 7.62 5.87 -3.15
C VAL A 270 6.26 6.41 -3.59
N LEU A 271 5.44 5.59 -4.24
CA LEU A 271 4.12 6.01 -4.68
C LEU A 271 3.12 5.77 -3.55
N GLN A 272 2.53 6.85 -3.03
CA GLN A 272 1.15 6.78 -2.59
C GLN A 272 0.33 6.46 -3.85
N GLY A 273 -0.30 5.30 -3.87
CA GLY A 273 -1.22 4.87 -4.92
C GLY A 273 -2.26 5.95 -5.14
N GLN A 274 -2.51 6.27 -6.42
CA GLN A 274 -3.45 7.25 -6.95
C GLN A 274 -3.79 8.41 -6.02
N MET A 275 -3.22 9.59 -6.29
CA MET A 275 -3.58 10.92 -5.74
C MET A 275 -5.03 11.04 -5.22
N GLY A 276 -5.28 10.53 -4.02
CA GLY A 276 -6.14 11.16 -3.04
C GLY A 276 -5.23 12.19 -2.38
N LEU A 277 -5.12 13.36 -2.99
CA LEU A 277 -4.37 14.48 -2.43
C LEU A 277 -4.84 14.69 -0.98
N ARG A 278 -3.88 14.89 -0.08
CA ARG A 278 -4.06 15.11 1.37
C ARG A 278 -4.84 16.37 1.67
#